data_AF-A0A1H8RK29-F1
#
_entry.id   AF-A0A1H8RK29-F1
#
_cell.length_a   1.000
_cell.length_b   1.000
_cell.length_c   1.000
_cell.angle_alpha   90.00
_cell.angle_beta   90.00
_cell.angle_gamma   90.00
#
_symmetry.space_group_name_H-M   'P 1'
#
loop_
_entity.id
_entity.type
_entity.pdbx_description
1 polymer ?
#
loop_
_entity_poly.entity_id
_entity_poly.type
_entity_poly.pdbx_seq_one_letter_code
_entity_poly.pdbx_strand_id
1 'polypeptide(L)'
;MKGCLLVNKSEMKKREIGLADFEQEIGFEQVKQVINYHDWLCIFVEVESKIPLWQIVLNLEWKETTTAYGFGNTENEARQNAIEVLAKRIQDKVYLEC
;
A
#
# COMPACT_ATOMS: atom_id res chain seq x y z
N MET A 1 -16.01 -1.30 -4.29
CA MET A 1 -14.86 -2.16 -4.63
C MET A 1 -13.85 -2.04 -3.50
N LYS A 2 -13.07 -3.08 -3.21
CA LYS A 2 -12.02 -2.99 -2.18
C LYS A 2 -10.69 -2.56 -2.79
N GLY A 3 -10.00 -1.63 -2.12
CA GLY A 3 -8.58 -1.34 -2.32
C GLY A 3 -7.76 -1.89 -1.15
N CYS A 4 -6.59 -2.47 -1.42
CA CYS A 4 -5.54 -2.64 -0.40
C CYS A 4 -4.36 -1.77 -0.80
N LEU A 5 -3.89 -0.98 0.15
CA LEU A 5 -2.63 -0.26 0.10
C LEU A 5 -1.63 -0.97 1.01
N LEU A 6 -0.53 -1.43 0.44
CA LEU A 6 0.64 -1.91 1.15
C LEU A 6 1.60 -0.76 1.35
N VAL A 7 1.99 -0.52 2.60
CA VAL A 7 2.97 0.52 2.95
C VAL A 7 4.06 -0.08 3.83
N ASN A 8 5.31 0.24 3.54
CA ASN A 8 6.43 -0.17 4.38
C ASN A 8 6.46 0.66 5.68
N LYS A 9 6.25 -0.03 6.80
CA LYS A 9 6.19 0.53 8.16
C LYS A 9 7.50 1.18 8.58
N SER A 10 8.64 0.57 8.24
CA SER A 10 9.96 1.08 8.60
C SER A 10 10.27 2.40 7.89
N GLU A 11 9.89 2.52 6.62
CA GLU A 11 10.04 3.75 5.85
C GLU A 11 9.10 4.85 6.36
N MET A 12 7.82 4.54 6.60
CA MET A 12 6.90 5.48 7.23
C MET A 12 7.46 6.05 8.55
N LYS A 13 7.99 5.18 9.41
CA LYS A 13 8.58 5.59 10.70
C LYS A 13 9.80 6.50 10.52
N LYS A 14 10.67 6.20 9.56
CA LYS A 14 11.86 7.03 9.25
C LYS A 14 11.50 8.40 8.69
N ARG A 15 10.36 8.50 8.01
CA ARG A 15 9.87 9.71 7.33
C ARG A 15 8.80 10.47 8.13
N GLU A 16 8.54 10.04 9.37
CA GLU A 16 7.53 10.62 10.27
C GLU A 16 6.13 10.68 9.66
N ILE A 17 5.80 9.73 8.77
CA ILE A 17 4.49 9.61 8.15
C ILE A 17 3.57 8.80 9.06
N GLY A 18 2.48 9.40 9.49
CA GLY A 18 1.40 8.76 10.23
C GLY A 18 0.31 8.23 9.29
N LEU A 19 -0.46 7.25 9.77
CA LEU A 19 -1.67 6.78 9.07
C LEU A 19 -2.69 7.92 8.86
N ALA A 20 -2.77 8.84 9.83
CA ALA A 20 -3.68 9.98 9.78
C ALA A 20 -3.39 10.96 8.62
N ASP A 21 -2.16 10.97 8.07
CA ASP A 21 -1.78 11.86 6.96
C ASP A 21 -2.55 11.56 5.67
N PHE A 22 -3.16 10.38 5.55
CA PHE A 22 -3.90 9.96 4.36
C PHE A 22 -5.24 9.29 4.69
N GLU A 23 -5.59 9.12 5.97
CA GLU A 23 -6.92 8.65 6.41
C GLU A 23 -8.03 9.61 5.97
N GLN A 24 -7.72 10.91 5.92
CA GLN A 24 -8.65 11.97 5.50
C GLN A 24 -9.03 11.91 4.02
N GLU A 25 -8.24 11.23 3.18
CA GLU A 25 -8.45 11.22 1.73
C GLU A 25 -9.43 10.13 1.27
N ILE A 26 -9.48 8.98 1.96
CA ILE A 26 -10.29 7.82 1.51
C ILE A 26 -11.02 7.03 2.59
N GLY A 27 -10.84 7.34 3.89
CA GLY A 27 -11.52 6.63 4.98
C GLY A 27 -11.09 5.16 5.11
N PHE A 28 -10.30 4.85 6.13
CA PHE A 28 -9.85 3.47 6.35
C PHE A 28 -10.97 2.62 6.95
N GLU A 29 -11.15 1.43 6.39
CA GLU A 29 -12.01 0.43 7.01
C GLU A 29 -11.23 -0.38 8.04
N GLN A 30 -10.05 -0.87 7.63
CA GLN A 30 -9.24 -1.79 8.44
C GLN A 30 -7.76 -1.66 8.11
N VAL A 31 -6.91 -1.71 9.14
CA VAL A 31 -5.45 -1.81 8.99
C VAL A 31 -5.00 -3.15 9.54
N LYS A 32 -4.42 -3.99 8.68
CA LYS A 32 -3.91 -5.32 9.05
C LYS A 32 -2.42 -5.40 8.77
N GLN A 33 -1.65 -5.99 9.68
CA GLN A 33 -0.28 -6.37 9.37
C GLN A 33 -0.28 -7.55 8.40
N VAL A 34 0.61 -7.53 7.40
CA VAL A 34 0.72 -8.64 6.47
C VAL A 34 1.57 -9.74 7.11
N ILE A 35 0.98 -10.91 7.35
CA ILE A 35 1.61 -12.02 8.10
C ILE A 35 2.97 -12.42 7.52
N ASN A 36 3.08 -12.48 6.19
CA ASN A 36 4.31 -12.88 5.49
C ASN A 36 5.26 -11.70 5.20
N TYR A 37 4.87 -10.48 5.54
CA TYR A 37 5.64 -9.25 5.30
C TYR A 37 5.57 -8.38 6.56
N HIS A 38 6.34 -8.74 7.59
CA HIS A 38 6.26 -8.11 8.93
C HIS A 38 6.46 -6.59 8.92
N ASP A 39 7.21 -6.09 7.96
CA ASP A 39 7.48 -4.66 7.80
C ASP A 39 6.45 -3.92 6.95
N TRP A 40 5.35 -4.58 6.59
CA TRP A 40 4.32 -4.04 5.71
C TRP A 40 2.95 -4.00 6.42
N LEU A 41 2.28 -2.86 6.24
CA LEU A 41 0.89 -2.66 6.62
C LEU A 41 0.02 -2.83 5.37
N CYS A 42 -1.04 -3.63 5.42
CA CYS A 42 -2.14 -3.58 4.43
C CYS A 42 -3.29 -2.76 5.03
N ILE A 43 -3.58 -1.65 4.37
CA ILE A 43 -4.69 -0.76 4.68
C ILE A 43 -5.80 -1.05 3.68
N PHE A 44 -6.96 -1.46 4.17
CA PHE A 44 -8.15 -1.71 3.39
C PHE A 44 -9.06 -0.50 3.37
N VAL A 45 -9.57 -0.22 2.18
CA VAL A 45 -10.46 0.91 1.91
C VAL A 45 -11.59 0.46 0.98
N GLU A 46 -12.79 0.96 1.23
CA GLU A 46 -13.85 0.91 0.23
C GLU A 46 -13.62 2.06 -0.75
N VAL A 47 -13.55 1.73 -2.04
CA VAL A 47 -13.32 2.71 -3.09
C VAL A 47 -14.37 2.57 -4.18
N GLU A 48 -14.85 3.71 -4.65
CA GLU A 48 -15.71 3.81 -5.83
C GLU A 48 -14.90 3.72 -7.13
N SER A 49 -13.64 4.18 -7.09
CA SER A 49 -12.73 4.14 -8.23
C SER A 49 -11.27 3.94 -7.79
N LYS A 50 -10.38 3.67 -8.75
CA LYS A 50 -8.95 3.45 -8.48
C LYS A 50 -8.17 4.73 -8.16
N ILE A 51 -8.70 5.90 -8.53
CA ILE A 51 -7.98 7.18 -8.53
C ILE A 51 -7.53 7.61 -7.12
N PRO A 52 -8.41 7.58 -6.09
CA PRO A 52 -8.00 8.05 -4.77
C PRO A 52 -6.85 7.23 -4.17
N LEU A 53 -6.88 5.91 -4.35
CA LEU A 53 -5.80 5.04 -3.89
C LEU A 53 -4.47 5.31 -4.62
N TRP A 54 -4.55 5.58 -5.94
CA TRP A 54 -3.38 5.97 -6.73
C TRP A 54 -2.76 7.28 -6.25
N GLN A 55 -3.59 8.27 -5.89
CA GLN A 55 -3.12 9.57 -5.42
C GLN A 55 -2.33 9.43 -4.11
N ILE A 56 -2.82 8.62 -3.17
CA ILE A 56 -2.11 8.34 -1.91
C ILE A 56 -0.80 7.61 -2.17
N VAL A 57 -0.83 6.60 -3.04
CA VAL A 57 0.39 5.87 -3.43
C VAL A 57 1.44 6.83 -3.99
N LEU A 58 1.04 7.70 -4.91
CA LEU A 58 1.93 8.69 -5.52
C LEU A 58 2.51 9.64 -4.47
N ASN A 59 1.67 10.13 -3.55
CA ASN A 59 2.09 11.01 -2.46
C ASN A 59 3.10 10.32 -1.52
N LEU A 60 2.85 9.07 -1.14
CA LEU A 60 3.75 8.27 -0.31
C LEU A 60 5.07 7.97 -1.04
N GLU A 61 5.02 7.64 -2.33
CA GLU A 61 6.22 7.41 -3.14
C GLU A 61 7.08 8.68 -3.28
N TRP A 62 6.47 9.86 -3.43
CA TRP A 62 7.19 11.14 -3.38
C TRP A 62 7.85 11.43 -2.04
N LYS A 63 7.30 10.89 -0.95
CA LYS A 63 7.92 10.91 0.38
C LYS A 63 8.90 9.75 0.59
N GLU A 64 9.38 9.14 -0.50
CA GLU A 64 10.33 8.04 -0.52
C GLU A 64 9.86 6.82 0.28
N THR A 65 8.54 6.59 0.34
CA THR A 65 7.95 5.40 0.95
C THR A 65 7.56 4.43 -0.15
N THR A 66 8.17 3.25 -0.13
CA THR A 66 7.82 2.13 -0.97
C THR A 66 6.41 1.66 -0.60
N THR A 67 5.55 1.68 -1.60
CA THR A 67 4.17 1.21 -1.49
C THR A 67 3.91 0.12 -2.52
N ALA A 68 2.75 -0.50 -2.42
CA ALA A 68 2.09 -1.20 -3.51
C ALA A 68 0.59 -1.12 -3.28
N TYR A 69 -0.21 -1.30 -4.31
CA TYR A 69 -1.65 -1.26 -4.17
C TYR A 69 -2.31 -2.27 -5.08
N GLY A 70 -3.52 -2.67 -4.73
CA GLY A 70 -4.32 -3.62 -5.48
C GLY A 70 -5.80 -3.42 -5.27
N PHE A 71 -6.58 -3.94 -6.21
CA PHE A 71 -8.03 -3.80 -6.24
C PHE A 71 -8.71 -5.15 -6.42
N GLY A 72 -9.89 -5.31 -5.85
CA GLY A 72 -10.69 -6.52 -5.99
C GLY A 72 -12.13 -6.34 -5.50
N ASN A 73 -12.97 -7.34 -5.74
CA ASN A 73 -14.32 -7.38 -5.21
C ASN A 73 -14.34 -7.77 -3.72
N THR A 74 -13.25 -8.38 -3.24
CA THR A 74 -13.07 -8.77 -1.83
C THR A 74 -11.75 -8.24 -1.28
N GLU A 75 -11.62 -8.15 0.06
CA GLU A 75 -10.36 -7.81 0.72
C GLU A 75 -9.23 -8.77 0.30
N ASN A 76 -9.53 -10.06 0.16
CA ASN A 76 -8.52 -11.06 -0.20
C ASN A 76 -7.98 -10.85 -1.61
N GLU A 77 -8.87 -10.58 -2.59
CA GLU A 77 -8.48 -10.26 -3.97
C GLU A 77 -7.64 -8.98 -4.03
N ALA A 78 -8.10 -7.91 -3.37
CA ALA A 78 -7.37 -6.64 -3.36
C ALA A 78 -5.98 -6.77 -2.74
N ARG A 79 -5.86 -7.52 -1.64
CA ARG A 79 -4.59 -7.83 -0.99
C ARG A 79 -3.67 -8.66 -1.89
N GLN A 80 -4.19 -9.72 -2.50
CA GLN A 80 -3.40 -10.58 -3.38
C GLN A 80 -2.85 -9.79 -4.57
N ASN A 81 -3.69 -8.95 -5.17
CA ASN A 81 -3.28 -8.06 -6.26
C ASN A 81 -2.19 -7.06 -5.80
N ALA A 82 -2.32 -6.48 -4.59
CA ALA A 82 -1.31 -5.59 -4.04
C ALA A 82 0.03 -6.30 -3.77
N ILE A 83 -0.01 -7.53 -3.28
CA ILE A 83 1.18 -8.36 -3.04
C ILE A 83 1.87 -8.70 -4.37
N GLU A 84 1.12 -9.02 -5.43
CA GLU A 84 1.69 -9.28 -6.76
C GLU A 84 2.38 -8.05 -7.34
N VAL A 85 1.77 -6.86 -7.17
CA VAL A 85 2.40 -5.58 -7.55
C VAL A 85 3.67 -5.34 -6.75
N LEU A 86 3.64 -5.61 -5.44
CA LEU A 86 4.81 -5.47 -4.58
C LEU A 86 5.94 -6.43 -4.99
N ALA A 87 5.62 -7.70 -5.23
CA ALA A 87 6.59 -8.73 -5.59
C ALA A 87 7.32 -8.36 -6.89
N LYS A 88 6.60 -7.85 -7.89
CA LYS A 88 7.19 -7.34 -9.14
C LYS A 88 8.13 -6.16 -8.88
N ARG A 89 7.70 -5.18 -8.08
CA ARG A 89 8.52 -4.01 -7.73
C ARG A 89 9.80 -4.39 -6.99
N ILE A 90 9.74 -5.37 -6.07
CA ILE A 90 10.92 -5.86 -5.34
C ILE A 90 11.85 -6.62 -6.29
N GLN A 91 11.32 -7.49 -7.15
CA GLN A 91 12.13 -8.20 -8.16
C GLN A 91 12.86 -7.20 -9.06
N ASP A 92 12.15 -6.20 -9.59
CA ASP A 92 12.74 -5.18 -10.47
C ASP A 92 13.83 -4.35 -9.76
N LYS A 93 13.67 -4.03 -8.47
CA LYS A 93 14.71 -3.34 -7.69
C LYS A 93 15.98 -4.20 -7.53
N VAL A 94 15.84 -5.50 -7.26
CA VAL A 94 16.99 -6.41 -7.13
C VAL A 94 17.79 -6.50 -8.43
N TYR A 95 17.12 -6.47 -9.58
CA TYR A 95 17.78 -6.49 -10.89
C TYR A 95 18.51 -5.19 -11.26
N LEU A 96 18.15 -4.05 -10.66
CA LEU A 96 18.79 -2.76 -10.92
C LEU A 96 20.01 -2.48 -10.03
N GLU A 97 20.20 -3.25 -8.96
CA GLU A 97 21.32 -3.13 -8.03
C GLU A 97 22.44 -4.18 -8.28
N CYS A 98 22.33 -4.99 -9.33
CA CYS A 98 23.31 -6.03 -9.70
C CYS A 98 24.13 -5.65 -10.94
#